data_AF-A0A0Q6BJK8-F1
#
_entry.id   AF-A0A0Q6BJK8-F1
#
_cell.length_a   1.000
_cell.length_b   1.000
_cell.length_c   1.000
_cell.angle_alpha   90.00
_cell.angle_beta   90.00
_cell.angle_gamma   90.00
#
_symmetry.space_group_name_H-M   'P 1'
#
loop_
_entity.id
_entity.type
_entity.pdbx_description
1 polymer ?
#
loop_
_entity_poly.entity_id
_entity_poly.type
_entity_poly.pdbx_seq_one_letter_code
_entity_poly.pdbx_strand_id
1 'polypeptide(L)'
;MKLRIQRYTAVGALGLAAALALTACSSSGTGGSSSDEPQAVPTTKGEGKTLTVWVMTGDYTPETIDAINAEFTEQTGADVDVQIQQWDGITTKISTALATSTPPDVLDLGNTQVASYAANGALLDLTPYRDDLKQGQTWLTGLEEPATVDDSLYAVPGFAGARAVIYNKTMWAEAGITEAPTTYDELTADLDKVKAANTASDFSAFYLPGQYWYAGMQFVWDAGGDIATSSDGTWKAGLESDEAQQGLADFTEFQNAYSTPASQTLDTDAPDQTQVFADGKTATILHTNGSIDLIQKANPALTDDDFGTFPMPGKSGETQPVMLGGSDWGIAAKSQNSDLALQWTKIATSPDIQSEWVVGNDGWIPNSEEGIEAAGSVVTPIQKGFFDAALNSKATPASANWAALEGDKSINQLFSSVVSGSKSPEAAAKSFDEATDEALND
;
A
#
# COMPACT_ATOMS: atom_id res chain seq x y z
N MET A 1 -35.56 87.62 21.93
CA MET A 1 -34.28 88.09 22.49
C MET A 1 -33.68 86.94 23.30
N LYS A 2 -32.45 86.55 22.98
CA LYS A 2 -31.59 85.41 23.41
C LYS A 2 -31.72 85.05 24.93
N LEU A 3 -31.51 83.84 25.48
CA LEU A 3 -30.72 82.60 25.21
C LEU A 3 -31.42 81.39 25.90
N ARG A 4 -31.58 80.19 25.31
CA ARG A 4 -30.71 78.97 25.28
C ARG A 4 -30.13 78.49 26.64
N ILE A 5 -30.70 77.44 27.24
CA ILE A 5 -30.33 75.98 27.23
C ILE A 5 -29.12 75.61 28.11
N GLN A 6 -29.36 74.77 29.14
CA GLN A 6 -28.47 73.71 29.66
C GLN A 6 -29.36 72.54 30.15
N ARG A 7 -29.33 71.39 29.45
CA ARG A 7 -28.70 70.10 29.83
C ARG A 7 -29.33 69.45 31.08
N TYR A 8 -29.84 68.21 30.96
CA TYR A 8 -29.27 67.00 31.59
C TYR A 8 -30.07 65.76 31.15
N THR A 9 -29.33 64.78 30.66
CA THR A 9 -29.74 63.41 30.37
C THR A 9 -29.91 62.65 31.68
N ALA A 10 -31.02 61.93 31.85
CA ALA A 10 -31.16 60.87 32.85
C ALA A 10 -32.14 59.83 32.31
N VAL A 11 -31.63 58.68 31.87
CA VAL A 11 -32.44 57.48 31.66
C VAL A 11 -31.91 56.43 32.64
N GLY A 12 -32.74 56.16 33.65
CA GLY A 12 -32.58 55.07 34.60
C GLY A 12 -33.27 53.80 34.09
N ALA A 13 -32.68 52.68 34.50
CA ALA A 13 -33.00 51.30 34.15
C ALA A 13 -34.34 50.79 34.67
N LEU A 14 -34.80 49.66 34.09
CA LEU A 14 -35.70 48.57 34.57
C LEU A 14 -36.48 48.08 33.33
N GLY A 15 -36.30 46.88 32.77
CA GLY A 15 -36.12 45.56 33.35
C GLY A 15 -37.41 44.76 33.13
N LEU A 16 -37.40 43.73 32.26
CA LEU A 16 -38.17 42.48 32.44
C LEU A 16 -37.84 41.47 31.33
N ALA A 17 -37.54 40.26 31.77
CA ALA A 17 -37.34 39.08 30.94
C ALA A 17 -38.66 38.51 30.40
N ALA A 18 -38.64 38.04 29.16
CA ALA A 18 -39.55 37.02 28.65
C ALA A 18 -38.80 36.17 27.61
N ALA A 19 -38.60 34.90 27.96
CA ALA A 19 -38.12 33.86 27.07
C ALA A 19 -39.26 33.42 26.13
N LEU A 20 -38.91 33.04 24.88
CA LEU A 20 -39.17 31.72 24.28
C LEU A 20 -39.13 31.79 22.74
N ALA A 21 -38.16 31.07 22.20
CA ALA A 21 -38.17 30.24 20.99
C ALA A 21 -39.02 30.69 19.80
N LEU A 22 -38.36 31.24 18.76
CA LEU A 22 -38.77 31.16 17.36
C LEU A 22 -37.60 31.57 16.45
N THR A 23 -36.73 30.60 16.17
CA THR A 23 -35.79 30.63 15.03
C THR A 23 -35.42 29.18 14.74
N ALA A 24 -35.44 28.67 13.53
CA ALA A 24 -36.05 29.02 12.26
C ALA A 24 -35.78 27.77 11.41
N CYS A 25 -36.80 27.27 10.71
CA CYS A 25 -36.54 26.35 9.61
C CYS A 25 -35.75 27.11 8.54
N SER A 26 -34.51 26.70 8.26
CA SER A 26 -33.84 27.02 6.99
C SER A 26 -33.28 25.75 6.37
N SER A 27 -34.14 25.07 5.63
CA SER A 27 -33.73 24.17 4.56
C SER A 27 -33.29 25.02 3.36
N SER A 28 -31.99 25.17 3.14
CA SER A 28 -31.41 25.57 1.86
C SER A 28 -29.88 25.55 1.93
N GLY A 29 -29.28 24.56 1.26
CA GLY A 29 -27.97 24.64 0.60
C GLY A 29 -26.77 25.16 1.40
N THR A 30 -25.98 24.23 1.91
CA THR A 30 -24.57 24.42 2.28
C THR A 30 -23.92 23.10 1.85
N GLY A 31 -23.12 23.01 0.80
CA GLY A 31 -21.84 23.71 0.72
C GLY A 31 -20.99 23.18 1.88
N GLY A 32 -20.51 21.94 1.76
CA GLY A 32 -19.73 21.29 2.81
C GLY A 32 -18.51 22.14 3.15
N SER A 33 -18.56 22.80 4.31
CA SER A 33 -17.35 23.17 5.02
C SER A 33 -16.90 21.89 5.72
N SER A 34 -15.80 21.31 5.24
CA SER A 34 -14.98 20.38 5.98
C SER A 34 -14.70 20.99 7.35
N SER A 35 -15.33 20.43 8.38
CA SER A 35 -14.88 20.68 9.74
C SER A 35 -13.66 19.78 9.95
N ASP A 36 -12.48 20.37 10.00
CA ASP A 36 -11.20 19.70 10.31
C ASP A 36 -11.12 19.16 11.75
N GLU A 37 -12.25 19.02 12.45
CA GLU A 37 -12.29 18.46 13.80
C GLU A 37 -12.42 16.93 13.71
N PRO A 38 -11.60 16.16 14.46
CA PRO A 38 -11.76 14.72 14.58
C PRO A 38 -13.16 14.31 15.02
N GLN A 39 -13.70 13.27 14.40
CA GLN A 39 -15.04 12.73 14.59
C GLN A 39 -14.98 11.22 14.82
N ALA A 40 -15.86 10.72 15.68
CA ALA A 40 -16.10 9.29 15.78
C ALA A 40 -16.96 8.82 14.59
N VAL A 41 -16.71 7.61 14.11
CA VAL A 41 -17.56 6.94 13.13
C VAL A 41 -18.97 6.80 13.73
N PRO A 42 -20.02 7.25 13.01
CA PRO A 42 -21.39 7.15 13.50
C PRO A 42 -21.81 5.70 13.75
N THR A 43 -22.45 5.44 14.90
CA THR A 43 -23.15 4.19 15.14
C THR A 43 -24.58 4.31 14.63
N THR A 44 -24.89 3.66 13.51
CA THR A 44 -26.17 3.82 12.82
C THR A 44 -26.91 2.50 12.68
N LYS A 45 -28.21 2.50 12.97
CA LYS A 45 -29.11 1.39 12.66
C LYS A 45 -29.60 1.48 11.22
N GLY A 46 -29.76 0.33 10.58
CA GLY A 46 -30.05 0.24 9.15
C GLY A 46 -31.03 -0.88 8.81
N GLU A 47 -31.95 -1.25 9.72
CA GLU A 47 -32.90 -2.33 9.45
C GLU A 47 -33.65 -2.11 8.13
N GLY A 48 -33.59 -3.09 7.23
CA GLY A 48 -34.20 -3.02 5.90
C GLY A 48 -33.43 -2.20 4.86
N LYS A 49 -32.21 -1.75 5.17
CA LYS A 49 -31.25 -1.23 4.19
C LYS A 49 -30.27 -2.34 3.77
N THR A 50 -29.69 -2.18 2.60
CA THR A 50 -28.64 -3.06 2.06
C THR A 50 -27.46 -2.21 1.64
N LEU A 51 -26.26 -2.54 2.15
CA LEU A 51 -25.00 -1.95 1.74
C LEU A 51 -24.43 -2.74 0.55
N THR A 52 -24.03 -2.07 -0.53
CA THR A 52 -23.35 -2.75 -1.65
C THR A 52 -21.84 -2.66 -1.46
N VAL A 53 -21.16 -3.80 -1.36
CA VAL A 53 -19.71 -3.88 -1.16
C VAL A 53 -19.06 -4.60 -2.34
N TRP A 54 -18.09 -3.96 -2.97
CA TRP A 54 -17.28 -4.60 -4.01
C TRP A 54 -16.00 -5.17 -3.38
N VAL A 55 -15.71 -6.44 -3.64
CA VAL A 55 -14.53 -7.14 -3.13
C VAL A 55 -13.76 -7.73 -4.31
N MET A 56 -12.44 -7.62 -4.30
CA MET A 56 -11.61 -8.17 -5.36
C MET A 56 -11.45 -9.68 -5.22
N THR A 57 -11.39 -10.38 -6.36
CA THR A 57 -11.18 -11.82 -6.37
C THR A 57 -9.82 -12.17 -5.78
N GLY A 58 -9.81 -13.01 -4.73
CA GLY A 58 -8.60 -13.50 -4.09
C GLY A 58 -8.08 -12.65 -2.94
N ASP A 59 -8.65 -11.46 -2.70
CA ASP A 59 -8.23 -10.56 -1.64
C ASP A 59 -8.73 -11.04 -0.27
N TYR A 60 -9.98 -11.47 -0.20
CA TYR A 60 -10.57 -12.01 1.03
C TYR A 60 -11.29 -13.32 0.73
N THR A 61 -11.17 -14.29 1.65
CA THR A 61 -11.98 -15.51 1.55
C THR A 61 -13.45 -15.21 1.85
N PRO A 62 -14.39 -16.05 1.38
CA PRO A 62 -15.80 -15.94 1.76
C PRO A 62 -15.98 -15.94 3.27
N GLU A 63 -15.21 -16.74 4.00
CA GLU A 63 -15.28 -16.84 5.46
C GLU A 63 -14.92 -15.52 6.15
N THR A 64 -13.86 -14.84 5.71
CA THR A 64 -13.47 -13.52 6.22
C THR A 64 -14.56 -12.47 5.97
N ILE A 65 -15.10 -12.42 4.74
CA ILE A 65 -16.17 -11.48 4.40
C ILE A 65 -17.46 -11.78 5.17
N ASP A 66 -17.80 -13.05 5.35
CA ASP A 66 -18.97 -13.46 6.14
C ASP A 66 -18.82 -13.07 7.62
N ALA A 67 -17.61 -13.14 8.19
CA ALA A 67 -17.35 -12.70 9.56
C ALA A 67 -17.55 -11.19 9.72
N ILE A 68 -17.00 -10.39 8.80
CA ILE A 68 -17.19 -8.92 8.77
C ILE A 68 -18.68 -8.58 8.66
N ASN A 69 -19.38 -9.24 7.73
CA ASN A 69 -20.80 -8.98 7.49
C ASN A 69 -21.67 -9.43 8.67
N ALA A 70 -21.35 -10.54 9.33
CA ALA A 70 -22.08 -11.00 10.50
C ALA A 70 -22.00 -9.99 11.64
N GLU A 71 -20.81 -9.48 11.94
CA GLU A 71 -20.64 -8.45 12.96
C GLU A 71 -21.35 -7.14 12.57
N PHE A 72 -21.21 -6.72 11.31
CA PHE A 72 -21.92 -5.53 10.81
C PHE A 72 -23.44 -5.66 10.91
N THR A 73 -24.01 -6.79 10.50
CA THR A 73 -25.46 -7.04 10.58
C THR A 73 -25.92 -7.14 12.03
N GLU A 74 -25.15 -7.73 12.94
CA GLU A 74 -25.46 -7.74 14.37
C GLU A 74 -25.51 -6.30 14.94
N GLN A 75 -24.53 -5.47 14.60
CA GLN A 75 -24.44 -4.10 15.10
C GLN A 75 -25.48 -3.16 14.50
N THR A 76 -25.87 -3.33 13.24
CA THR A 76 -26.68 -2.35 12.50
C THR A 76 -28.08 -2.83 12.13
N GLY A 77 -28.28 -4.14 11.99
CA GLY A 77 -29.48 -4.74 11.41
C GLY A 77 -29.61 -4.56 9.89
N ALA A 78 -28.61 -3.97 9.21
CA ALA A 78 -28.57 -3.86 7.76
C ALA A 78 -27.98 -5.13 7.11
N ASP A 79 -28.40 -5.39 5.88
CA ASP A 79 -27.84 -6.47 5.05
C ASP A 79 -26.64 -5.97 4.22
N VAL A 80 -25.81 -6.89 3.72
CA VAL A 80 -24.70 -6.59 2.81
C VAL A 80 -24.85 -7.39 1.52
N ASP A 81 -24.80 -6.72 0.37
CA ASP A 81 -24.68 -7.30 -0.96
C ASP A 81 -23.22 -7.25 -1.42
N VAL A 82 -22.52 -8.37 -1.27
CA VAL A 82 -21.12 -8.51 -1.69
C VAL A 82 -21.04 -8.90 -3.16
N GLN A 83 -20.33 -8.10 -3.94
CA GLN A 83 -20.14 -8.32 -5.36
C GLN A 83 -18.65 -8.52 -5.68
N ILE A 84 -18.26 -9.76 -5.99
CA ILE A 84 -16.88 -10.08 -6.36
C ILE A 84 -16.52 -9.49 -7.72
N GLN A 85 -15.38 -8.80 -7.78
CA GLN A 85 -14.82 -8.16 -8.96
C GLN A 85 -13.55 -8.86 -9.43
N GLN A 86 -13.24 -8.73 -10.72
CA GLN A 86 -12.02 -9.26 -11.32
C GLN A 86 -11.02 -8.13 -11.52
N TRP A 87 -9.74 -8.39 -11.29
CA TRP A 87 -8.66 -7.42 -11.47
C TRP A 87 -8.52 -6.94 -12.92
N ASP A 88 -8.75 -7.83 -13.89
CA ASP A 88 -8.71 -7.46 -15.30
C ASP A 88 -9.79 -6.41 -15.64
N GLY A 89 -9.35 -5.24 -16.13
CA GLY A 89 -10.22 -4.12 -16.46
C GLY A 89 -10.83 -3.38 -15.26
N ILE A 90 -10.39 -3.66 -14.02
CA ILE A 90 -11.03 -3.12 -12.81
C ILE A 90 -11.03 -1.60 -12.76
N THR A 91 -9.93 -0.95 -13.19
CA THR A 91 -9.78 0.51 -13.10
C THR A 91 -10.86 1.26 -13.87
N THR A 92 -11.17 0.81 -15.08
CA THR A 92 -12.26 1.38 -15.89
C THR A 92 -13.64 1.10 -15.26
N LYS A 93 -13.82 -0.11 -14.70
CA LYS A 93 -15.09 -0.51 -14.10
C LYS A 93 -15.42 0.31 -12.85
N ILE A 94 -14.45 0.47 -11.95
CA ILE A 94 -14.59 1.31 -10.75
C ILE A 94 -14.85 2.77 -11.13
N SER A 95 -14.04 3.34 -12.04
CA SER A 95 -14.24 4.71 -12.52
C SER A 95 -15.67 4.93 -13.05
N THR A 96 -16.18 3.97 -13.84
CA THR A 96 -17.54 4.02 -14.40
C THR A 96 -18.59 3.94 -13.29
N ALA A 97 -18.41 3.06 -12.31
CA ALA A 97 -19.35 2.86 -11.21
C ALA A 97 -19.44 4.11 -10.31
N LEU A 98 -18.30 4.69 -9.93
CA LEU A 98 -18.21 5.90 -9.11
C LEU A 98 -18.77 7.15 -9.82
N ALA A 99 -18.76 7.17 -11.16
CA ALA A 99 -19.39 8.23 -11.94
C ALA A 99 -20.93 8.22 -11.87
N THR A 100 -21.55 7.07 -11.58
CA THR A 100 -23.03 6.93 -11.52
C THR A 100 -23.66 7.65 -10.33
N SER A 101 -25.00 7.75 -10.32
CA SER A 101 -25.77 8.28 -9.19
C SER A 101 -25.99 7.27 -8.06
N THR A 102 -25.69 6.00 -8.30
CA THR A 102 -25.89 4.89 -7.36
C THR A 102 -24.67 3.96 -7.45
N PRO A 103 -23.48 4.44 -7.04
CA PRO A 103 -22.29 3.59 -7.00
C PRO A 103 -22.44 2.48 -5.94
N PRO A 104 -21.56 1.46 -5.92
CA PRO A 104 -21.35 0.66 -4.71
C PRO A 104 -21.00 1.57 -3.53
N ASP A 105 -21.34 1.15 -2.32
CA ASP A 105 -21.12 1.97 -1.12
C ASP A 105 -19.66 1.88 -0.65
N VAL A 106 -19.11 0.67 -0.60
CA VAL A 106 -17.72 0.38 -0.24
C VAL A 106 -17.05 -0.40 -1.37
N LEU A 107 -15.78 -0.09 -1.63
CA LEU A 107 -14.98 -0.73 -2.65
C LEU A 107 -13.64 -1.18 -2.06
N ASP A 108 -13.27 -2.41 -2.39
CA ASP A 108 -11.93 -2.94 -2.28
C ASP A 108 -11.07 -2.37 -3.42
N LEU A 109 -10.08 -1.56 -3.08
CA LEU A 109 -9.23 -0.83 -4.02
C LEU A 109 -7.79 -1.27 -3.84
N GLY A 110 -7.11 -1.67 -4.92
CA GLY A 110 -5.66 -1.82 -4.85
C GLY A 110 -5.04 -0.50 -4.37
N ASN A 111 -4.15 -0.56 -3.38
CA ASN A 111 -3.64 0.62 -2.67
C ASN A 111 -3.09 1.70 -3.63
N THR A 112 -2.39 1.29 -4.69
CA THR A 112 -1.85 2.21 -5.73
C THR A 112 -2.91 2.93 -6.58
N GLN A 113 -4.17 2.52 -6.53
CA GLN A 113 -5.27 3.12 -7.30
C GLN A 113 -6.04 4.21 -6.53
N VAL A 114 -5.90 4.26 -5.20
CA VAL A 114 -6.72 5.13 -4.34
C VAL A 114 -6.56 6.60 -4.73
N ALA A 115 -5.32 7.05 -4.92
CA ALA A 115 -5.02 8.43 -5.28
C ALA A 115 -5.74 8.90 -6.56
N SER A 116 -5.82 8.05 -7.59
CA SER A 116 -6.51 8.37 -8.85
C SER A 116 -8.01 8.57 -8.64
N TYR A 117 -8.67 7.79 -7.78
CA TYR A 117 -10.10 7.98 -7.50
C TYR A 117 -10.37 9.15 -6.56
N ALA A 118 -9.50 9.35 -5.57
CA ALA A 118 -9.54 10.49 -4.66
C ALA A 118 -9.45 11.82 -5.40
N ALA A 119 -8.47 11.97 -6.30
CA ALA A 119 -8.27 13.19 -7.10
C ALA A 119 -9.48 13.55 -7.99
N ASN A 120 -10.28 12.56 -8.37
CA ASN A 120 -11.51 12.75 -9.14
C ASN A 120 -12.74 13.08 -8.28
N GLY A 121 -12.57 13.24 -6.96
CA GLY A 121 -13.66 13.46 -6.00
C GLY A 121 -14.62 12.27 -5.92
N ALA A 122 -14.13 11.07 -6.26
CA ALA A 122 -14.95 9.88 -6.38
C ALA A 122 -15.09 9.13 -5.04
N LEU A 123 -14.18 9.38 -4.10
CA LEU A 123 -14.14 8.79 -2.77
C LEU A 123 -14.53 9.82 -1.70
N LEU A 124 -15.15 9.34 -0.62
CA LEU A 124 -15.49 10.13 0.56
C LEU A 124 -14.20 10.52 1.28
N ASP A 125 -14.11 11.78 1.71
CA ASP A 125 -13.05 12.24 2.60
C ASP A 125 -13.26 11.63 4.00
N LEU A 126 -12.32 10.77 4.40
CA LEU A 126 -12.32 10.03 5.66
C LEU A 126 -11.48 10.72 6.74
N THR A 127 -10.84 11.85 6.42
CA THR A 127 -9.95 12.58 7.34
C THR A 127 -10.59 12.88 8.69
N PRO A 128 -11.87 13.33 8.77
CA PRO A 128 -12.51 13.54 10.07
C PRO A 128 -12.55 12.28 10.93
N TYR A 129 -12.63 11.10 10.33
CA TYR A 129 -12.76 9.82 11.03
C TYR A 129 -11.44 9.08 11.22
N ARG A 130 -10.31 9.64 10.75
CA ARG A 130 -8.99 8.96 10.71
C ARG A 130 -8.62 8.30 12.04
N ASP A 131 -8.70 9.03 13.14
CA ASP A 131 -8.32 8.54 14.47
C ASP A 131 -9.19 7.36 14.93
N ASP A 132 -10.49 7.43 14.67
CA ASP A 132 -11.44 6.40 15.08
C ASP A 132 -11.41 5.17 14.15
N LEU A 133 -11.05 5.35 12.87
CA LEU A 133 -10.79 4.27 11.92
C LEU A 133 -9.48 3.53 12.22
N LYS A 134 -8.44 4.26 12.67
CA LYS A 134 -7.19 3.68 13.14
C LYS A 134 -7.38 2.80 14.37
N GLN A 135 -8.39 3.06 15.20
CA GLN A 135 -8.69 2.26 16.39
C GLN A 135 -7.48 2.12 17.33
N GLY A 136 -6.67 3.17 17.41
CA GLY A 136 -5.44 3.20 18.21
C GLY A 136 -4.26 2.40 17.63
N GLN A 137 -4.33 2.00 16.36
CA GLN A 137 -3.27 1.31 15.63
C GLN A 137 -2.42 2.29 14.81
N THR A 138 -1.18 1.88 14.55
CA THR A 138 -0.26 2.53 13.62
C THR A 138 -0.32 1.78 12.29
N TRP A 139 -1.01 2.34 11.30
CA TRP A 139 -1.09 1.72 9.97
C TRP A 139 0.28 1.67 9.30
N LEU A 140 0.49 0.63 8.49
CA LEU A 140 1.69 0.51 7.69
C LEU A 140 1.80 1.67 6.70
N THR A 141 2.96 2.33 6.68
CA THR A 141 3.22 3.50 5.83
C THR A 141 2.93 3.24 4.35
N GLY A 142 3.35 2.08 3.83
CA GLY A 142 3.08 1.69 2.43
C GLY A 142 1.61 1.46 2.06
N LEU A 143 0.69 1.44 3.03
CA LEU A 143 -0.76 1.43 2.81
C LEU A 143 -1.39 2.81 3.11
N GLU A 144 -0.96 3.48 4.19
CA GLU A 144 -1.55 4.78 4.58
C GLU A 144 -1.18 5.93 3.62
N GLU A 145 0.06 5.97 3.13
CA GLU A 145 0.52 7.01 2.19
C GLU A 145 -0.27 7.04 0.88
N PRO A 146 -0.43 5.92 0.12
CA PRO A 146 -1.18 5.95 -1.13
C PRO A 146 -2.68 6.21 -0.92
N ALA A 147 -3.19 5.95 0.29
CA ALA A 147 -4.56 6.28 0.69
C ALA A 147 -4.75 7.75 1.12
N THR A 148 -3.67 8.53 1.24
CA THR A 148 -3.69 9.92 1.67
C THR A 148 -3.26 10.86 0.52
N VAL A 149 -4.14 11.76 0.10
CA VAL A 149 -3.87 12.75 -0.96
C VAL A 149 -4.07 14.14 -0.39
N ASP A 150 -3.06 15.01 -0.53
CA ASP A 150 -3.05 16.37 0.02
C ASP A 150 -3.49 16.40 1.51
N ASP A 151 -2.83 15.57 2.32
CA ASP A 151 -3.09 15.33 3.76
C ASP A 151 -4.48 14.73 4.09
N SER A 152 -5.31 14.47 3.09
CA SER A 152 -6.67 13.97 3.27
C SER A 152 -6.75 12.46 3.05
N LEU A 153 -7.37 11.72 3.97
CA LEU A 153 -7.55 10.26 3.89
C LEU A 153 -8.74 9.91 2.98
N TYR A 154 -8.57 8.97 2.06
CA TYR A 154 -9.64 8.54 1.15
C TYR A 154 -9.94 7.03 1.13
N ALA A 155 -9.10 6.22 1.77
CA ALA A 155 -9.34 4.79 1.97
C ALA A 155 -8.74 4.33 3.30
N VAL A 156 -9.20 3.18 3.80
CA VAL A 156 -8.73 2.60 5.05
C VAL A 156 -7.92 1.34 4.75
N PRO A 157 -6.65 1.24 5.20
CA PRO A 157 -5.82 0.05 5.00
C PRO A 157 -6.52 -1.26 5.33
N GLY A 158 -6.59 -2.16 4.35
CA GLY A 158 -7.26 -3.47 4.45
C GLY A 158 -6.30 -4.59 4.82
N PHE A 159 -5.33 -4.87 3.94
CA PHE A 159 -4.26 -5.84 4.18
C PHE A 159 -3.03 -5.49 3.33
N ALA A 160 -1.87 -6.03 3.69
CA ALA A 160 -0.63 -5.87 2.94
C ALA A 160 -0.14 -7.17 2.29
N GLY A 161 0.52 -7.00 1.16
CA GLY A 161 1.48 -7.95 0.60
C GLY A 161 2.86 -7.31 0.55
N ALA A 162 3.88 -8.00 1.06
CA ALA A 162 5.26 -7.51 1.04
C ALA A 162 6.17 -8.43 0.23
N ARG A 163 7.30 -7.87 -0.23
CA ARG A 163 8.39 -8.65 -0.84
C ARG A 163 9.44 -8.97 0.20
N ALA A 164 9.85 -10.22 0.26
CA ALA A 164 10.98 -10.66 1.07
C ALA A 164 11.89 -11.57 0.25
N VAL A 165 13.10 -11.77 0.74
CA VAL A 165 14.00 -12.75 0.17
C VAL A 165 13.43 -14.14 0.46
N ILE A 166 13.38 -14.98 -0.56
CA ILE A 166 13.00 -16.39 -0.47
C ILE A 166 14.21 -17.19 -0.92
N TYR A 167 14.63 -18.14 -0.10
CA TYR A 167 15.80 -18.98 -0.40
C TYR A 167 15.53 -20.46 -0.22
N ASN A 168 16.24 -21.26 -1.01
CA ASN A 168 16.24 -22.71 -0.91
C ASN A 168 17.21 -23.13 0.20
N LYS A 169 16.66 -23.59 1.33
CA LYS A 169 17.45 -24.00 2.51
C LYS A 169 18.43 -25.11 2.20
N THR A 170 18.08 -26.04 1.33
CA THR A 170 18.97 -27.14 0.93
C THR A 170 20.18 -26.60 0.16
N MET A 171 19.98 -25.74 -0.83
CA MET A 171 21.09 -25.14 -1.59
C MET A 171 21.98 -24.24 -0.75
N TRP A 172 21.40 -23.50 0.21
CA TRP A 172 22.15 -22.69 1.16
C TRP A 172 22.95 -23.56 2.15
N ALA A 173 22.37 -24.66 2.64
CA ALA A 173 23.06 -25.61 3.51
C ALA A 173 24.21 -26.33 2.81
N GLU A 174 24.08 -26.66 1.52
CA GLU A 174 25.16 -27.20 0.68
C GLU A 174 26.34 -26.23 0.55
N ALA A 175 26.08 -24.92 0.59
CA ALA A 175 27.09 -23.86 0.65
C ALA A 175 27.60 -23.59 2.09
N GLY A 176 27.13 -24.35 3.08
CA GLY A 176 27.55 -24.26 4.49
C GLY A 176 26.84 -23.16 5.30
N ILE A 177 25.70 -22.67 4.82
CA ILE A 177 24.92 -21.60 5.46
C ILE A 177 23.70 -22.21 6.12
N THR A 178 23.49 -21.91 7.41
CA THR A 178 22.41 -22.52 8.22
C THR A 178 21.50 -21.50 8.89
N GLU A 179 21.88 -20.22 8.85
CA GLU A 179 21.13 -19.11 9.43
C GLU A 179 20.89 -18.06 8.36
N ALA A 180 19.76 -17.36 8.43
CA ALA A 180 19.46 -16.26 7.52
C ALA A 180 20.32 -15.03 7.86
N PRO A 181 20.85 -14.30 6.86
CA PRO A 181 21.68 -13.13 7.09
C PRO A 181 20.80 -11.98 7.58
N THR A 182 21.37 -11.17 8.47
CA THR A 182 20.68 -10.01 9.06
C THR A 182 21.24 -8.68 8.56
N THR A 183 22.40 -8.71 7.91
CA THR A 183 23.09 -7.54 7.36
C THR A 183 23.43 -7.74 5.88
N TYR A 184 23.65 -6.63 5.16
CA TYR A 184 24.02 -6.68 3.74
C TYR A 184 25.38 -7.39 3.53
N ASP A 185 26.34 -7.18 4.42
CA ASP A 185 27.65 -7.84 4.37
C ASP A 185 27.53 -9.36 4.59
N GLU A 186 26.66 -9.81 5.51
CA GLU A 186 26.38 -11.23 5.69
C GLU A 186 25.70 -11.82 4.44
N LEU A 187 24.69 -11.13 3.90
CA LEU A 187 23.97 -11.58 2.70
C LEU A 187 24.92 -11.76 1.52
N THR A 188 25.75 -10.76 1.23
CA THR A 188 26.69 -10.81 0.10
C THR A 188 27.77 -11.89 0.29
N ALA A 189 28.29 -12.05 1.51
CA ALA A 189 29.24 -13.13 1.83
C ALA A 189 28.62 -14.53 1.69
N ASP A 190 27.34 -14.70 2.03
CA ASP A 190 26.62 -15.96 1.88
C ASP A 190 26.29 -16.24 0.41
N LEU A 191 25.85 -15.24 -0.35
CA LEU A 191 25.63 -15.39 -1.79
C LEU A 191 26.92 -15.72 -2.55
N ASP A 192 28.07 -15.22 -2.10
CA ASP A 192 29.38 -15.61 -2.65
C ASP A 192 29.68 -17.11 -2.45
N LYS A 193 29.34 -17.66 -1.27
CA LYS A 193 29.47 -19.10 -1.01
C LYS A 193 28.49 -19.92 -1.87
N VAL A 194 27.24 -19.47 -1.98
CA VAL A 194 26.22 -20.12 -2.83
C VAL A 194 26.67 -20.14 -4.29
N LYS A 195 27.17 -19.01 -4.80
CA LYS A 195 27.73 -18.89 -6.14
C LYS A 195 28.94 -19.81 -6.34
N ALA A 196 29.81 -19.95 -5.35
CA ALA A 196 30.97 -20.84 -5.42
C ALA A 196 30.59 -22.33 -5.38
N ALA A 197 29.48 -22.68 -4.71
CA ALA A 197 28.98 -24.06 -4.62
C ALA A 197 28.35 -24.57 -5.93
N ASN A 198 27.81 -23.67 -6.77
CA ASN A 198 27.21 -24.01 -8.05
C ASN A 198 27.77 -23.15 -9.19
N THR A 199 28.62 -23.77 -10.03
CA THR A 199 29.30 -23.09 -11.14
C THR A 199 28.60 -23.24 -12.50
N ALA A 200 27.33 -23.67 -12.52
CA ALA A 200 26.57 -23.72 -13.77
C ALA A 200 26.43 -22.31 -14.36
N SER A 201 26.61 -22.18 -15.68
CA SER A 201 26.65 -20.87 -16.35
C SER A 201 25.30 -20.14 -16.37
N ASP A 202 24.21 -20.88 -16.20
CA ASP A 202 22.83 -20.39 -16.14
C ASP A 202 22.30 -20.31 -14.69
N PHE A 203 23.14 -20.55 -13.69
CA PHE A 203 22.76 -20.45 -12.28
C PHE A 203 22.96 -19.02 -11.75
N SER A 204 21.99 -18.55 -10.96
CA SER A 204 22.09 -17.31 -10.18
C SER A 204 22.07 -17.63 -8.69
N ALA A 205 23.06 -17.15 -7.92
CA ALA A 205 23.00 -17.26 -6.46
C ALA A 205 21.80 -16.45 -5.90
N PHE A 206 21.49 -15.34 -6.57
CA PHE A 206 20.28 -14.56 -6.40
C PHE A 206 19.77 -14.18 -7.79
N TYR A 207 18.61 -14.69 -8.20
CA TYR A 207 17.99 -14.29 -9.46
C TYR A 207 17.17 -13.02 -9.27
N LEU A 208 17.61 -11.94 -9.90
CA LEU A 208 17.02 -10.62 -9.81
C LEU A 208 16.97 -9.98 -11.20
N PRO A 209 15.83 -10.04 -11.92
CA PRO A 209 15.72 -9.48 -13.27
C PRO A 209 15.98 -7.97 -13.31
N GLY A 210 16.66 -7.49 -14.35
CA GLY A 210 17.04 -6.07 -14.44
C GLY A 210 15.86 -5.11 -14.64
N GLN A 211 14.71 -5.57 -15.15
CA GLN A 211 13.48 -4.76 -15.23
C GLN A 211 12.66 -4.80 -13.93
N TYR A 212 13.12 -5.48 -12.87
CA TYR A 212 12.38 -5.63 -11.62
C TYR A 212 12.47 -4.37 -10.76
N TRP A 213 11.78 -3.31 -11.19
CA TRP A 213 11.86 -1.98 -10.59
C TRP A 213 11.47 -1.96 -9.11
N TYR A 214 10.55 -2.84 -8.67
CA TYR A 214 10.22 -2.97 -7.25
C TYR A 214 11.43 -3.33 -6.40
N ALA A 215 12.33 -4.17 -6.91
CA ALA A 215 13.59 -4.50 -6.25
C ALA A 215 14.58 -3.35 -6.35
N GLY A 216 14.74 -2.78 -7.56
CA GLY A 216 15.64 -1.65 -7.79
C GLY A 216 15.33 -0.44 -6.92
N MET A 217 14.04 -0.14 -6.68
CA MET A 217 13.62 0.93 -5.80
C MET A 217 13.94 0.68 -4.33
N GLN A 218 14.01 -0.59 -3.87
CA GLN A 218 14.46 -0.88 -2.50
C GLN A 218 15.89 -0.36 -2.26
N PHE A 219 16.79 -0.49 -3.24
CA PHE A 219 18.15 0.05 -3.18
C PHE A 219 18.17 1.58 -3.25
N VAL A 220 17.33 2.18 -4.10
CA VAL A 220 17.18 3.65 -4.17
C VAL A 220 16.71 4.22 -2.84
N TRP A 221 15.70 3.62 -2.23
CA TRP A 221 15.17 4.05 -0.94
C TRP A 221 16.14 3.77 0.22
N ASP A 222 16.84 2.63 0.21
CA ASP A 222 17.90 2.31 1.18
C ASP A 222 19.05 3.32 1.15
N ALA A 223 19.39 3.83 -0.04
CA ALA A 223 20.37 4.91 -0.21
C ALA A 223 19.83 6.31 0.16
N GLY A 224 18.53 6.44 0.46
CA GLY A 224 17.88 7.70 0.82
C GLY A 224 17.30 8.49 -0.37
N GLY A 225 17.32 7.93 -1.58
CA GLY A 225 16.69 8.51 -2.76
C GLY A 225 15.17 8.32 -2.77
N ASP A 226 14.48 8.95 -3.72
CA ASP A 226 13.06 8.73 -3.94
C ASP A 226 12.66 8.90 -5.41
N ILE A 227 11.51 8.35 -5.79
CA ILE A 227 10.96 8.44 -7.15
C ILE A 227 10.59 9.89 -7.46
N ALA A 228 9.84 10.51 -6.56
CA ALA A 228 9.41 11.89 -6.65
C ALA A 228 9.02 12.40 -5.26
N THR A 229 9.02 13.71 -5.09
CA THR A 229 8.54 14.39 -3.89
C THR A 229 7.48 15.42 -4.29
N SER A 230 6.52 15.67 -3.41
CA SER A 230 5.49 16.71 -3.62
C SER A 230 5.71 17.88 -2.66
N SER A 231 5.55 19.09 -3.18
CA SER A 231 5.47 20.33 -2.39
C SER A 231 4.35 21.19 -2.95
N ASP A 232 3.40 21.59 -2.10
CA ASP A 232 2.26 22.43 -2.47
C ASP A 232 1.48 21.88 -3.69
N GLY A 233 1.28 20.56 -3.75
CA GLY A 233 0.57 19.88 -4.84
C GLY A 233 1.34 19.79 -6.16
N THR A 234 2.61 20.19 -6.18
CA THR A 234 3.51 20.04 -7.34
C THR A 234 4.51 18.92 -7.07
N TRP A 235 4.53 17.93 -7.96
CA TRP A 235 5.48 16.82 -7.92
C TRP A 235 6.80 17.20 -8.60
N LYS A 236 7.90 16.71 -8.04
CA LYS A 236 9.23 16.77 -8.62
C LYS A 236 9.90 15.41 -8.54
N ALA A 237 10.22 14.84 -9.69
CA ALA A 237 10.97 13.60 -9.80
C ALA A 237 12.36 13.72 -9.15
N GLY A 238 12.84 12.62 -8.59
CA GLY A 238 13.96 12.59 -7.67
C GLY A 238 15.11 11.65 -8.03
N LEU A 239 15.04 10.93 -9.16
CA LEU A 239 16.06 9.93 -9.47
C LEU A 239 17.40 10.55 -9.89
N GLU A 240 17.44 11.84 -10.22
CA GLU A 240 18.69 12.59 -10.43
C GLU A 240 19.46 12.94 -9.14
N SER A 241 18.93 12.69 -7.93
CA SER A 241 19.63 12.99 -6.67
C SER A 241 20.86 12.11 -6.44
N ASP A 242 21.85 12.61 -5.69
CA ASP A 242 23.07 11.84 -5.37
C ASP A 242 22.73 10.51 -4.67
N GLU A 243 21.73 10.53 -3.78
CA GLU A 243 21.23 9.35 -3.08
C GLU A 243 20.57 8.33 -4.04
N ALA A 244 19.74 8.80 -4.97
CA ALA A 244 19.11 7.92 -5.94
C ALA A 244 20.13 7.33 -6.92
N GLN A 245 21.11 8.12 -7.36
CA GLN A 245 22.22 7.65 -8.18
C GLN A 245 23.05 6.57 -7.47
N GLN A 246 23.29 6.73 -6.16
CA GLN A 246 23.95 5.70 -5.34
C GLN A 246 23.12 4.40 -5.30
N GLY A 247 21.81 4.48 -5.06
CA GLY A 247 20.97 3.29 -5.05
C GLY A 247 20.85 2.59 -6.42
N LEU A 248 20.82 3.35 -7.53
CA LEU A 248 20.89 2.78 -8.89
C LEU A 248 22.20 2.03 -9.13
N ALA A 249 23.31 2.57 -8.63
CA ALA A 249 24.62 1.90 -8.69
C ALA A 249 24.65 0.64 -7.81
N ASP A 250 24.09 0.69 -6.60
CA ASP A 250 24.04 -0.44 -5.67
C ASP A 250 23.20 -1.60 -6.20
N PHE A 251 22.04 -1.32 -6.80
CA PHE A 251 21.23 -2.32 -7.48
C PHE A 251 21.99 -2.97 -8.64
N THR A 252 22.69 -2.15 -9.44
CA THR A 252 23.48 -2.62 -10.58
C THR A 252 24.64 -3.52 -10.14
N GLU A 253 25.35 -3.14 -9.08
CA GLU A 253 26.40 -3.95 -8.47
C GLU A 253 25.85 -5.30 -8.00
N PHE A 254 24.77 -5.29 -7.21
CA PHE A 254 24.18 -6.50 -6.65
C PHE A 254 23.67 -7.45 -7.75
N GLN A 255 22.90 -6.94 -8.72
CA GLN A 255 22.38 -7.75 -9.83
C GLN A 255 23.54 -8.38 -10.61
N ASN A 256 24.56 -7.58 -10.98
CA ASN A 256 25.68 -8.08 -11.79
C ASN A 256 26.58 -9.05 -11.03
N ALA A 257 26.60 -8.99 -9.70
CA ALA A 257 27.34 -9.92 -8.87
C ALA A 257 26.65 -11.29 -8.78
N TYR A 258 25.32 -11.35 -8.66
CA TYR A 258 24.62 -12.58 -8.24
C TYR A 258 23.64 -13.17 -9.25
N SER A 259 23.22 -12.39 -10.25
CA SER A 259 22.37 -12.85 -11.36
C SER A 259 23.17 -13.09 -12.65
N THR A 260 22.62 -13.89 -13.56
CA THR A 260 23.24 -14.11 -14.87
C THR A 260 23.20 -12.86 -15.75
N PRO A 261 24.15 -12.65 -16.68
CA PRO A 261 24.08 -11.53 -17.64
C PRO A 261 22.81 -11.54 -18.49
N ALA A 262 22.21 -12.71 -18.73
CA ALA A 262 20.98 -12.83 -19.51
C ALA A 262 19.77 -12.18 -18.82
N SER A 263 19.75 -12.04 -17.49
CA SER A 263 18.62 -11.44 -16.75
C SER A 263 18.62 -9.92 -16.73
N GLN A 264 19.71 -9.26 -17.14
CA GLN A 264 19.86 -7.80 -17.09
C GLN A 264 18.76 -7.03 -17.84
N THR A 265 18.18 -7.64 -18.87
CA THR A 265 17.13 -7.03 -19.70
C THR A 265 15.78 -7.72 -19.59
N LEU A 266 15.63 -8.69 -18.68
CA LEU A 266 14.40 -9.46 -18.51
C LEU A 266 13.51 -8.84 -17.42
N ASP A 267 12.22 -9.13 -17.54
CA ASP A 267 11.22 -8.88 -16.50
C ASP A 267 11.07 -10.10 -15.58
N THR A 268 10.08 -10.04 -14.70
CA THR A 268 9.79 -11.07 -13.71
C THR A 268 8.95 -12.22 -14.24
N ASP A 269 8.38 -12.07 -15.44
CA ASP A 269 7.33 -12.95 -15.98
C ASP A 269 7.86 -13.82 -17.13
N ALA A 270 8.91 -13.35 -17.80
CA ALA A 270 9.52 -13.99 -18.96
C ALA A 270 11.07 -14.03 -18.84
N PRO A 271 11.63 -15.02 -18.13
CA PRO A 271 10.96 -16.15 -17.49
C PRO A 271 10.40 -15.80 -16.11
N ASP A 272 9.32 -16.51 -15.74
CA ASP A 272 8.71 -16.45 -14.42
C ASP A 272 9.72 -16.82 -13.32
N GLN A 273 9.94 -15.90 -12.36
CA GLN A 273 10.89 -16.08 -11.26
C GLN A 273 10.60 -17.34 -10.42
N THR A 274 9.32 -17.65 -10.17
CA THR A 274 8.90 -18.82 -9.39
C THR A 274 9.26 -20.12 -10.11
N GLN A 275 9.14 -20.14 -11.43
CA GLN A 275 9.59 -21.27 -12.25
C GLN A 275 11.12 -21.39 -12.27
N VAL A 276 11.86 -20.28 -12.38
CA VAL A 276 13.33 -20.29 -12.33
C VAL A 276 13.84 -20.86 -11.01
N PHE A 277 13.20 -20.50 -9.90
CA PHE A 277 13.48 -21.09 -8.58
C PHE A 277 13.10 -22.58 -8.53
N ALA A 278 11.89 -22.93 -8.96
CA ALA A 278 11.40 -24.31 -8.97
C ALA A 278 12.28 -25.27 -9.81
N ASP A 279 12.86 -24.77 -10.89
CA ASP A 279 13.82 -25.46 -11.77
C ASP A 279 15.21 -25.65 -11.12
N GLY A 280 15.48 -25.04 -9.96
CA GLY A 280 16.79 -25.07 -9.30
C GLY A 280 17.86 -24.23 -10.01
N LYS A 281 17.46 -23.29 -10.88
CA LYS A 281 18.38 -22.36 -11.57
C LYS A 281 18.78 -21.16 -10.71
N THR A 282 18.16 -21.03 -9.54
CA THR A 282 18.59 -20.09 -8.53
C THR A 282 18.35 -20.64 -7.14
N ALA A 283 19.18 -20.21 -6.19
CA ALA A 283 18.98 -20.52 -4.78
C ALA A 283 18.16 -19.45 -4.05
N THR A 284 18.01 -18.26 -4.63
CA THR A 284 17.46 -17.09 -3.92
C THR A 284 16.72 -16.17 -4.89
N ILE A 285 15.55 -15.68 -4.50
CA ILE A 285 14.78 -14.65 -5.22
C ILE A 285 14.23 -13.61 -4.25
N LEU A 286 13.85 -12.44 -4.76
CA LEU A 286 13.03 -11.46 -4.04
C LEU A 286 11.60 -11.52 -4.58
N HIS A 287 10.63 -11.93 -3.79
CA HIS A 287 9.26 -12.05 -4.29
C HIS A 287 8.23 -11.81 -3.20
N THR A 288 6.96 -11.74 -3.57
CA THR A 288 5.81 -11.64 -2.66
C THR A 288 5.51 -12.94 -1.93
N ASN A 289 4.79 -12.84 -0.80
CA ASN A 289 4.35 -13.98 0.02
C ASN A 289 3.66 -15.10 -0.78
N GLY A 290 2.74 -14.75 -1.70
CA GLY A 290 2.01 -15.74 -2.51
C GLY A 290 2.86 -16.55 -3.50
N SER A 291 4.15 -16.23 -3.65
CA SER A 291 5.03 -16.95 -4.59
C SER A 291 5.48 -18.32 -4.12
N ILE A 292 5.48 -18.59 -2.81
CA ILE A 292 5.85 -19.92 -2.28
C ILE A 292 4.91 -20.98 -2.85
N ASP A 293 3.60 -20.74 -2.84
CA ASP A 293 2.60 -21.64 -3.41
C ASP A 293 2.80 -21.85 -4.91
N LEU A 294 3.19 -20.81 -5.64
CA LEU A 294 3.48 -20.89 -7.07
C LEU A 294 4.73 -21.75 -7.34
N ILE A 295 5.78 -21.60 -6.54
CA ILE A 295 7.00 -22.42 -6.61
C ILE A 295 6.65 -23.89 -6.32
N GLN A 296 5.91 -24.17 -5.25
CA GLN A 296 5.51 -25.53 -4.89
C GLN A 296 4.60 -26.16 -5.96
N LYS A 297 3.73 -25.37 -6.59
CA LYS A 297 2.91 -25.83 -7.71
C LYS A 297 3.77 -26.19 -8.93
N ALA A 298 4.81 -25.41 -9.22
CA ALA A 298 5.74 -25.66 -10.31
C ALA A 298 6.67 -26.86 -10.02
N ASN A 299 7.05 -27.06 -8.76
CA ASN A 299 7.83 -28.20 -8.28
C ASN A 299 7.25 -28.76 -6.97
N PRO A 300 6.32 -29.73 -7.05
CA PRO A 300 5.67 -30.32 -5.87
C PRO A 300 6.58 -31.14 -4.95
N ALA A 301 7.86 -31.28 -5.28
CA ALA A 301 8.85 -31.91 -4.40
C ALA A 301 9.35 -30.95 -3.31
N LEU A 302 9.21 -29.64 -3.50
CA LEU A 302 9.54 -28.63 -2.50
C LEU A 302 8.40 -28.49 -1.50
N THR A 303 8.71 -28.50 -0.21
CA THR A 303 7.74 -28.27 0.88
C THR A 303 8.15 -27.03 1.68
N ASP A 304 7.29 -26.57 2.60
CA ASP A 304 7.58 -25.42 3.49
C ASP A 304 8.94 -25.52 4.20
N ASP A 305 9.38 -26.73 4.52
CA ASP A 305 10.67 -26.98 5.19
C ASP A 305 11.88 -26.66 4.30
N ASP A 306 11.72 -26.64 2.98
CA ASP A 306 12.77 -26.32 2.00
C ASP A 306 12.96 -24.81 1.81
N PHE A 307 12.03 -23.99 2.30
CA PHE A 307 12.06 -22.54 2.14
C PHE A 307 12.49 -21.84 3.42
N GLY A 308 13.32 -20.82 3.29
CA GLY A 308 13.47 -19.79 4.31
C GLY A 308 13.17 -18.42 3.72
N THR A 309 12.76 -17.49 4.59
CA THR A 309 12.49 -16.11 4.20
C THR A 309 13.11 -15.13 5.17
N PHE A 310 13.51 -13.96 4.68
CA PHE A 310 14.02 -12.85 5.49
C PHE A 310 13.82 -11.51 4.74
N PRO A 311 13.64 -10.39 5.44
CA PRO A 311 13.61 -9.07 4.80
C PRO A 311 14.98 -8.78 4.18
N MET A 312 15.01 -8.12 3.02
CA MET A 312 16.26 -7.78 2.34
C MET A 312 17.10 -6.83 3.22
N PRO A 313 18.29 -7.19 3.70
CA PRO A 313 19.13 -6.28 4.47
C PRO A 313 19.67 -5.15 3.59
N GLY A 314 19.73 -3.93 4.11
CA GLY A 314 20.20 -2.75 3.41
C GLY A 314 21.65 -2.37 3.76
N LYS A 315 22.26 -1.57 2.88
CA LYS A 315 23.56 -0.92 3.13
C LYS A 315 23.43 0.21 4.16
N SER A 316 22.22 0.72 4.41
CA SER A 316 21.92 1.70 5.45
C SER A 316 22.14 1.19 6.88
N GLY A 317 22.16 -0.15 7.07
CA GLY A 317 22.18 -0.80 8.38
C GLY A 317 20.80 -1.24 8.88
N GLU A 318 19.74 -0.83 8.20
CA GLU A 318 18.38 -1.32 8.39
C GLU A 318 18.02 -2.34 7.27
N THR A 319 16.82 -2.91 7.31
CA THR A 319 16.26 -3.61 6.15
C THR A 319 16.00 -2.62 5.01
N GLN A 320 16.00 -3.05 3.75
CA GLN A 320 15.65 -2.16 2.65
C GLN A 320 14.14 -1.85 2.69
N PRO A 321 13.72 -0.60 2.44
CA PRO A 321 12.31 -0.26 2.35
C PRO A 321 11.62 -1.02 1.22
N VAL A 322 10.44 -1.59 1.49
CA VAL A 322 9.69 -2.37 0.51
C VAL A 322 8.41 -1.66 0.07
N MET A 323 8.08 -1.78 -1.21
CA MET A 323 6.76 -1.37 -1.67
C MET A 323 5.72 -2.41 -1.26
N LEU A 324 4.72 -2.00 -0.50
CA LEU A 324 3.58 -2.85 -0.17
C LEU A 324 2.61 -2.88 -1.35
N GLY A 325 2.19 -4.09 -1.70
CA GLY A 325 0.91 -4.28 -2.36
C GLY A 325 -0.18 -4.52 -1.33
N GLY A 326 -1.34 -4.94 -1.83
CA GLY A 326 -2.54 -5.14 -1.01
C GLY A 326 -3.63 -4.16 -1.41
N SER A 327 -4.66 -4.09 -0.59
CA SER A 327 -5.85 -3.30 -0.89
C SER A 327 -6.33 -2.51 0.32
N ASP A 328 -6.97 -1.38 0.01
CA ASP A 328 -7.58 -0.45 0.94
C ASP A 328 -9.08 -0.37 0.68
N TRP A 329 -9.85 -0.12 1.74
CA TRP A 329 -11.29 0.06 1.68
C TRP A 329 -11.66 1.51 1.42
N GLY A 330 -12.10 1.82 0.20
CA GLY A 330 -12.64 3.13 -0.18
C GLY A 330 -14.16 3.20 0.00
N ILE A 331 -14.68 4.38 0.36
CA ILE A 331 -16.12 4.65 0.42
C ILE A 331 -16.48 5.59 -0.72
N ALA A 332 -17.50 5.26 -1.54
CA ALA A 332 -17.88 6.13 -2.63
C ALA A 332 -18.44 7.48 -2.13
N ALA A 333 -17.97 8.60 -2.68
CA ALA A 333 -18.42 9.94 -2.31
C ALA A 333 -19.94 10.15 -2.49
N LYS A 334 -20.55 9.42 -3.44
CA LYS A 334 -21.98 9.47 -3.75
C LYS A 334 -22.78 8.34 -3.09
N SER A 335 -22.19 7.56 -2.19
CA SER A 335 -22.92 6.54 -1.42
C SER A 335 -24.15 7.19 -0.75
N GLN A 336 -25.28 6.49 -0.79
CA GLN A 336 -26.50 6.91 -0.10
C GLN A 336 -26.57 6.35 1.33
N ASN A 337 -25.54 5.60 1.74
CA ASN A 337 -25.43 4.88 3.00
C ASN A 337 -24.11 5.17 3.72
N SER A 338 -23.53 6.37 3.56
CA SER A 338 -22.17 6.69 4.05
C SER A 338 -21.92 6.35 5.52
N ASP A 339 -22.87 6.58 6.43
CA ASP A 339 -22.71 6.21 7.85
C ASP A 339 -22.59 4.70 8.06
N LEU A 340 -23.38 3.91 7.32
CA LEU A 340 -23.29 2.44 7.35
C LEU A 340 -22.02 1.95 6.68
N ALA A 341 -21.59 2.61 5.59
CA ALA A 341 -20.32 2.32 4.93
C ALA A 341 -19.14 2.55 5.87
N LEU A 342 -19.10 3.68 6.58
CA LEU A 342 -18.08 3.99 7.59
C LEU A 342 -18.04 2.93 8.71
N GLN A 343 -19.22 2.51 9.21
CA GLN A 343 -19.30 1.49 10.25
C GLN A 343 -18.83 0.12 9.75
N TRP A 344 -19.21 -0.28 8.52
CA TRP A 344 -18.75 -1.52 7.91
C TRP A 344 -17.22 -1.51 7.73
N THR A 345 -16.66 -0.41 7.18
CA THR A 345 -15.22 -0.29 6.98
C THR A 345 -14.46 -0.33 8.30
N LYS A 346 -14.95 0.34 9.35
CA LYS A 346 -14.33 0.28 10.69
C LYS A 346 -14.28 -1.16 11.25
N ILE A 347 -15.34 -1.94 11.05
CA ILE A 347 -15.39 -3.35 11.45
C ILE A 347 -14.39 -4.17 10.64
N ALA A 348 -14.41 -4.02 9.30
CA ALA A 348 -13.53 -4.74 8.37
C ALA A 348 -12.04 -4.54 8.68
N THR A 349 -11.67 -3.39 9.23
CA THR A 349 -10.29 -3.04 9.57
C THR A 349 -10.00 -3.07 11.07
N SER A 350 -10.89 -3.67 11.87
CA SER A 350 -10.73 -3.80 13.32
C SER A 350 -9.60 -4.78 13.68
N PRO A 351 -8.91 -4.59 14.82
CA PRO A 351 -7.86 -5.51 15.26
C PRO A 351 -8.31 -6.98 15.36
N ASP A 352 -9.56 -7.23 15.74
CA ASP A 352 -10.11 -8.59 15.86
C ASP A 352 -10.31 -9.24 14.48
N ILE A 353 -10.91 -8.51 13.52
CA ILE A 353 -11.02 -8.99 12.13
C ILE A 353 -9.63 -9.20 11.51
N GLN A 354 -8.72 -8.25 11.72
CA GLN A 354 -7.36 -8.33 11.18
C GLN A 354 -6.61 -9.55 11.73
N SER A 355 -6.66 -9.78 13.04
CA SER A 355 -5.92 -10.89 13.67
C SER A 355 -6.52 -12.26 13.38
N GLU A 356 -7.84 -12.42 13.52
CA GLU A 356 -8.48 -13.73 13.39
C GLU A 356 -8.67 -14.14 11.92
N TRP A 357 -9.07 -13.21 11.07
CA TRP A 357 -9.51 -13.54 9.71
C TRP A 357 -8.48 -13.15 8.66
N VAL A 358 -8.01 -11.90 8.65
CA VAL A 358 -7.03 -11.46 7.63
C VAL A 358 -5.69 -12.19 7.81
N VAL A 359 -5.18 -12.26 9.04
CA VAL A 359 -3.96 -13.01 9.35
C VAL A 359 -4.25 -14.50 9.52
N GLY A 360 -5.17 -14.84 10.43
CA GLY A 360 -5.37 -16.22 10.86
C GLY A 360 -6.00 -17.15 9.81
N ASN A 361 -6.87 -16.61 8.95
CA ASN A 361 -7.56 -17.40 7.93
C ASN A 361 -7.00 -17.16 6.52
N ASP A 362 -6.82 -15.90 6.12
CA ASP A 362 -6.37 -15.57 4.75
C ASP A 362 -4.84 -15.59 4.60
N GLY A 363 -4.10 -15.45 5.71
CA GLY A 363 -2.63 -15.48 5.71
C GLY A 363 -1.98 -14.19 5.20
N TRP A 364 -2.73 -13.10 5.12
CA TRP A 364 -2.23 -11.79 4.74
C TRP A 364 -1.50 -11.09 5.89
N ILE A 365 -0.70 -10.09 5.53
CA ILE A 365 -0.07 -9.20 6.50
C ILE A 365 -1.15 -8.21 6.96
N PRO A 366 -1.34 -7.99 8.27
CA PRO A 366 -2.36 -7.08 8.78
C PRO A 366 -1.99 -5.63 8.45
N ASN A 367 -2.98 -4.76 8.55
CA ASN A 367 -2.84 -3.36 8.17
C ASN A 367 -2.02 -2.46 9.13
N SER A 368 -1.56 -2.97 10.27
CA SER A 368 -0.86 -2.19 11.31
C SER A 368 0.41 -2.83 11.87
N GLU A 369 1.30 -2.00 12.42
CA GLU A 369 2.51 -2.44 13.14
C GLU A 369 2.16 -3.32 14.34
N GLU A 370 1.18 -2.91 15.15
CA GLU A 370 0.75 -3.68 16.32
C GLU A 370 0.06 -5.00 15.91
N GLY A 371 -0.61 -5.02 14.77
CA GLY A 371 -1.15 -6.24 14.16
C GLY A 371 -0.05 -7.22 13.78
N ILE A 372 1.04 -6.74 13.17
CA ILE A 372 2.22 -7.57 12.85
C ILE A 372 2.85 -8.12 14.13
N GLU A 373 3.00 -7.29 15.18
CA GLU A 373 3.54 -7.73 16.47
C GLU A 373 2.68 -8.83 17.10
N ALA A 374 1.36 -8.63 17.13
CA ALA A 374 0.42 -9.61 17.67
C ALA A 374 0.41 -10.93 16.89
N ALA A 375 0.55 -10.84 15.56
CA ALA A 375 0.62 -11.99 14.66
C ALA A 375 1.86 -12.86 14.89
N GLY A 376 2.93 -12.34 15.51
CA GLY A 376 4.20 -13.06 15.67
C GLY A 376 4.10 -14.45 16.32
N SER A 377 3.05 -14.73 17.08
CA SER A 377 2.80 -16.06 17.68
C SER A 377 2.14 -17.09 16.74
N VAL A 378 1.51 -16.63 15.66
CA VAL A 378 0.79 -17.46 14.68
C VAL A 378 1.44 -17.47 13.30
N VAL A 379 2.30 -16.50 13.00
CA VAL A 379 3.08 -16.41 11.76
C VAL A 379 4.08 -17.57 11.67
N THR A 380 4.03 -18.31 10.57
CA THR A 380 4.96 -19.41 10.32
C THR A 380 6.38 -18.91 10.02
N PRO A 381 7.42 -19.75 10.19
CA PRO A 381 8.79 -19.36 9.84
C PRO A 381 8.97 -18.88 8.40
N ILE A 382 8.19 -19.41 7.46
CA ILE A 382 8.24 -19.01 6.04
C ILE A 382 7.51 -17.68 5.78
N GLN A 383 6.53 -17.31 6.61
CA GLN A 383 5.83 -16.03 6.50
C GLN A 383 6.59 -14.88 7.16
N LYS A 384 7.40 -15.18 8.18
CA LYS A 384 8.05 -14.17 9.03
C LYS A 384 8.83 -13.11 8.23
N GLY A 385 9.59 -13.52 7.21
CA GLY A 385 10.37 -12.59 6.40
C GLY A 385 9.52 -11.51 5.71
N PHE A 386 8.29 -11.85 5.29
CA PHE A 386 7.38 -10.89 4.66
C PHE A 386 6.76 -9.93 5.66
N PHE A 387 6.35 -10.44 6.83
CA PHE A 387 5.80 -9.62 7.91
C PHE A 387 6.86 -8.63 8.43
N ASP A 388 8.08 -9.10 8.66
CA ASP A 388 9.19 -8.24 9.07
C ASP A 388 9.53 -7.18 8.01
N ALA A 389 9.51 -7.56 6.72
CA ALA A 389 9.76 -6.62 5.62
C ALA A 389 8.71 -5.52 5.56
N ALA A 390 7.45 -5.83 5.88
CA ALA A 390 6.36 -4.85 5.79
C ALA A 390 6.47 -3.68 6.76
N LEU A 391 7.18 -3.88 7.89
CA LEU A 391 7.44 -2.84 8.89
C LEU A 391 8.34 -1.71 8.38
N ASN A 392 9.15 -1.97 7.34
CA ASN A 392 9.91 -0.93 6.66
C ASN A 392 9.39 -0.80 5.23
N SER A 393 8.36 0.03 5.05
CA SER A 393 7.71 0.21 3.76
C SER A 393 7.76 1.64 3.25
N LYS A 394 7.74 1.76 1.93
CA LYS A 394 7.57 3.02 1.22
C LYS A 394 6.52 2.86 0.11
N ALA A 395 5.78 3.92 -0.13
CA ALA A 395 4.81 3.96 -1.21
C ALA A 395 5.37 4.61 -2.47
N THR A 396 4.65 4.39 -3.57
CA THR A 396 4.79 5.19 -4.78
C THR A 396 4.17 6.57 -4.59
N PRO A 397 4.54 7.57 -5.42
CA PRO A 397 3.88 8.88 -5.42
C PRO A 397 2.36 8.78 -5.39
N ALA A 398 1.72 9.39 -4.38
CA ALA A 398 0.26 9.49 -4.25
C ALA A 398 -0.33 10.53 -5.23
N SER A 399 0.00 10.38 -6.51
CA SER A 399 -0.48 11.22 -7.61
C SER A 399 -1.59 10.51 -8.38
N ALA A 400 -2.55 11.29 -8.88
CA ALA A 400 -3.62 10.79 -9.73
C ALA A 400 -3.10 10.07 -10.99
N ASN A 401 -1.91 10.46 -11.46
CA ASN A 401 -1.32 9.98 -12.71
C ASN A 401 -0.29 8.85 -12.50
N TRP A 402 -0.01 8.47 -11.25
CA TRP A 402 0.97 7.43 -10.94
C TRP A 402 0.66 6.10 -11.64
N ALA A 403 -0.60 5.64 -11.59
CA ALA A 403 -1.01 4.38 -12.21
C ALA A 403 -0.76 4.35 -13.73
N ALA A 404 -0.88 5.49 -14.40
CA ALA A 404 -0.59 5.61 -15.84
C ALA A 404 0.92 5.51 -16.11
N LEU A 405 1.73 6.19 -15.28
CA LEU A 405 3.19 6.15 -15.35
C LEU A 405 3.74 4.76 -15.02
N GLU A 406 3.22 4.09 -14.00
CA GLU A 406 3.57 2.69 -13.70
C GLU A 406 3.24 1.77 -14.88
N GLY A 407 2.06 1.95 -15.48
CA GLY A 407 1.57 1.14 -16.59
C GLY A 407 2.36 1.27 -17.90
N ASP A 408 3.09 2.37 -18.11
CA ASP A 408 3.91 2.57 -19.32
C ASP A 408 5.26 1.83 -19.29
N LYS A 409 5.64 1.28 -18.13
CA LYS A 409 6.88 0.53 -17.85
C LYS A 409 8.17 1.32 -18.05
N SER A 410 8.13 2.65 -18.10
CA SER A 410 9.31 3.52 -18.20
C SER A 410 10.28 3.32 -17.03
N ILE A 411 9.76 3.13 -15.81
CA ILE A 411 10.57 2.83 -14.62
C ILE A 411 11.29 1.48 -14.74
N ASN A 412 10.64 0.44 -15.28
CA ASN A 412 11.29 -0.85 -15.57
C ASN A 412 12.44 -0.69 -16.58
N GLN A 413 12.21 0.13 -17.61
CA GLN A 413 13.22 0.38 -18.64
C GLN A 413 14.39 1.20 -18.10
N LEU A 414 14.16 2.12 -17.15
CA LEU A 414 15.22 2.81 -16.44
C LEU A 414 16.16 1.80 -15.78
N PHE A 415 15.64 0.93 -14.92
CA PHE A 415 16.47 -0.02 -14.17
C PHE A 415 17.25 -0.97 -15.09
N SER A 416 16.59 -1.57 -16.07
CA SER A 416 17.27 -2.48 -16.99
C SER A 416 18.31 -1.77 -17.86
N SER A 417 18.09 -0.51 -18.23
CA SER A 417 19.07 0.27 -19.01
C SER A 417 20.35 0.57 -18.23
N VAL A 418 20.22 0.83 -16.92
CA VAL A 418 21.35 1.05 -16.02
C VAL A 418 22.08 -0.26 -15.76
N VAL A 419 21.34 -1.32 -15.39
CA VAL A 419 21.91 -2.64 -15.09
C VAL A 419 22.68 -3.23 -16.27
N SER A 420 22.12 -3.12 -17.48
CA SER A 420 22.77 -3.58 -18.73
C SER A 420 23.93 -2.68 -19.18
N GLY A 421 24.08 -1.49 -18.60
CA GLY A 421 25.05 -0.48 -19.02
C GLY A 421 24.74 0.18 -20.37
N SER A 422 23.51 0.03 -20.88
CA SER A 422 23.08 0.68 -22.13
C SER A 422 22.86 2.19 -21.94
N LYS A 423 22.60 2.63 -20.71
CA LYS A 423 22.65 4.04 -20.27
C LYS A 423 23.46 4.15 -18.98
N SER A 424 24.04 5.33 -18.73
CA SER A 424 24.55 5.63 -17.39
C SER A 424 23.37 5.90 -16.43
N PRO A 425 23.54 5.72 -15.11
CA PRO A 425 22.56 6.12 -14.11
C PRO A 425 22.02 7.54 -14.32
N GLU A 426 22.88 8.51 -14.63
CA GLU A 426 22.48 9.91 -14.79
C GLU A 426 21.64 10.12 -16.05
N ALA A 427 22.02 9.48 -17.16
CA ALA A 427 21.29 9.59 -18.42
C ALA A 427 19.92 8.89 -18.36
N ALA A 428 19.84 7.77 -17.64
CA ALA A 428 18.59 7.05 -17.43
C ALA A 428 17.65 7.84 -16.51
N ALA A 429 18.14 8.28 -15.34
CA ALA A 429 17.40 9.08 -14.38
C ALA A 429 16.88 10.37 -15.01
N LYS A 430 17.73 11.14 -15.69
CA LYS A 430 17.30 12.37 -16.36
C LYS A 430 16.16 12.15 -17.36
N SER A 431 16.25 11.09 -18.17
CA SER A 431 15.19 10.77 -19.15
C SER A 431 13.86 10.45 -18.46
N PHE A 432 13.91 9.76 -17.32
CA PHE A 432 12.74 9.37 -16.56
C PHE A 432 12.17 10.56 -15.77
N ASP A 433 13.02 11.35 -15.12
CA ASP A 433 12.61 12.51 -14.32
C ASP A 433 11.93 13.58 -15.18
N GLU A 434 12.46 13.86 -16.39
CA GLU A 434 11.81 14.77 -17.34
C GLU A 434 10.39 14.31 -17.72
N ALA A 435 10.18 13.00 -17.95
CA ALA A 435 8.87 12.45 -18.28
C ALA A 435 7.94 12.37 -17.06
N THR A 436 8.50 12.09 -15.89
CA THR A 436 7.76 11.97 -14.61
C THR A 436 7.28 13.33 -14.14
N ASP A 437 8.10 14.38 -14.26
CA ASP A 437 7.69 15.75 -13.95
C ASP A 437 6.51 16.22 -14.81
N GLU A 438 6.49 15.87 -16.10
CA GLU A 438 5.36 16.17 -16.99
C GLU A 438 4.13 15.37 -16.55
N ALA A 439 4.26 14.05 -16.44
CA ALA A 439 3.15 13.16 -16.17
C ALA A 439 2.49 13.37 -14.79
N LEU A 440 3.26 13.66 -13.73
CA LEU A 440 2.70 13.79 -12.38
C LEU A 440 2.04 15.15 -12.12
N ASN A 441 2.28 16.16 -12.96
CA ASN A 441 1.77 17.52 -12.80
C ASN A 441 0.72 17.92 -13.85
N ASP A 442 0.42 17.05 -14.82
CA ASP A 442 -0.67 17.20 -15.79
C ASP A 442 -2.06 16.95 -15.16
#